data_AF-A0A545V0Q3-F1
#
_entry.id   AF-A0A545V0Q3-F1
#
_cell.length_a   1.000
_cell.length_b   1.000
_cell.length_c   1.000
_cell.angle_alpha   90.00
_cell.angle_beta   90.00
_cell.angle_gamma   90.00
#
_symmetry.space_group_name_H-M   'P 1'
#
loop_
_entity.id
_entity.type
_entity.pdbx_description
1 polymer ?
#
loop_
_entity_poly.entity_id
_entity_poly.type
_entity_poly.pdbx_seq_one_letter_code
_entity_poly.pdbx_strand_id
1 'polypeptide(L)'
;MAVCYCRFLIAKCYIQWLATAENSAVFHRMLHRKIDSLHELFAIQFDNILQQIPEKKCLAKTLFTRIIKHNGSLTLDELREALSDEITQVAISQGQGRDLSDGELIEIVKSCCKGFVCVSERESPMRRIRFTHSSIAEFLTAAGQVPVSFSSAAPVKLAT
;
A
#
# COMPACT_ATOMS: atom_id res chain seq x y z
N MET A 1 -16.97 -17.04 -12.84
CA MET A 1 -17.88 -16.12 -12.12
C MET A 1 -17.21 -15.31 -10.99
N ALA A 2 -15.96 -15.58 -10.59
CA ALA A 2 -15.30 -14.86 -9.47
C ALA A 2 -14.84 -13.41 -9.79
N VAL A 3 -14.54 -13.09 -11.05
CA VAL A 3 -14.00 -11.77 -11.47
C VAL A 3 -15.01 -10.63 -11.30
N CYS A 4 -16.31 -10.91 -11.44
CA CYS A 4 -17.37 -9.92 -11.24
C CYS A 4 -17.59 -9.55 -9.76
N TYR A 5 -17.36 -10.50 -8.84
CA TYR A 5 -17.64 -10.30 -7.42
C TYR A 5 -16.59 -9.38 -6.76
N CYS A 6 -15.32 -9.51 -7.15
CA CYS A 6 -14.26 -8.60 -6.72
C CYS A 6 -14.49 -7.18 -7.21
N ARG A 7 -14.90 -6.97 -8.47
CA ARG A 7 -15.23 -5.64 -8.99
C ARG A 7 -16.37 -4.97 -8.23
N PHE A 8 -17.38 -5.74 -7.80
CA PHE A 8 -18.53 -5.22 -7.08
C PHE A 8 -18.21 -4.86 -5.62
N LEU A 9 -17.43 -5.69 -4.91
CA LEU A 9 -16.96 -5.39 -3.56
C LEU A 9 -15.99 -4.22 -3.53
N ILE A 10 -15.08 -4.13 -4.51
CA ILE A 10 -14.15 -3.00 -4.66
C ILE A 10 -14.96 -1.73 -4.91
N ALA A 11 -15.88 -1.72 -5.89
CA ALA A 11 -16.72 -0.55 -6.15
C ALA A 11 -17.52 -0.12 -4.90
N LYS A 12 -18.05 -1.07 -4.12
CA LYS A 12 -18.84 -0.79 -2.92
C LYS A 12 -18.02 -0.17 -1.78
N CYS A 13 -16.87 -0.76 -1.45
CA CYS A 13 -15.97 -0.21 -0.43
C CYS A 13 -15.40 1.15 -0.86
N TYR A 14 -15.17 1.32 -2.16
CA TYR A 14 -14.65 2.55 -2.73
C TYR A 14 -15.69 3.68 -2.76
N ILE A 15 -16.94 3.38 -3.13
CA ILE A 15 -18.07 4.31 -3.04
C ILE A 15 -18.34 4.71 -1.58
N GLN A 16 -18.27 3.77 -0.63
CA GLN A 16 -18.41 4.11 0.79
C GLN A 16 -17.30 5.03 1.30
N TRP A 17 -16.06 4.84 0.85
CA TRP A 17 -14.94 5.71 1.22
C TRP A 17 -15.04 7.11 0.60
N LEU A 18 -15.57 7.22 -0.63
CA LEU A 18 -15.79 8.49 -1.30
C LEU A 18 -17.00 9.26 -0.78
N ALA A 19 -18.02 8.53 -0.28
CA ALA A 19 -19.21 9.10 0.30
C ALA A 19 -19.01 9.66 1.73
N THR A 20 -17.80 9.60 2.28
CA THR A 20 -17.48 10.29 3.54
C THR A 20 -17.45 11.80 3.33
N ALA A 21 -17.82 12.57 4.37
CA ALA A 21 -17.93 14.03 4.30
C ALA A 21 -16.62 14.72 3.84
N GLU A 22 -15.47 14.14 4.20
CA GLU A 22 -14.14 14.62 3.83
C GLU A 22 -13.84 14.50 2.32
N ASN A 23 -14.49 13.56 1.62
CA ASN A 23 -14.21 13.23 0.21
C ASN A 23 -15.37 13.56 -0.75
N SER A 24 -16.45 14.16 -0.24
CA SER A 24 -17.68 14.49 -1.00
C SER A 24 -17.44 15.32 -2.26
N ALA A 25 -16.60 16.36 -2.19
CA ALA A 25 -16.31 17.23 -3.34
C ALA A 25 -15.49 16.53 -4.45
N VAL A 26 -14.78 15.46 -4.10
CA VAL A 26 -14.01 14.62 -5.03
C VAL A 26 -14.94 13.60 -5.68
N PHE A 27 -15.80 12.97 -4.87
CA PHE A 27 -16.86 12.08 -5.35
C PHE A 27 -17.73 12.75 -6.43
N HIS A 28 -18.16 13.98 -6.18
CA HIS A 28 -18.91 14.76 -7.17
C HIS A 28 -18.10 15.04 -8.44
N ARG A 29 -16.81 15.39 -8.35
CA ARG A 29 -15.96 15.63 -9.53
C ARG A 29 -15.77 14.38 -10.39
N MET A 30 -15.60 13.22 -9.77
CA MET A 30 -15.40 11.96 -10.48
C MET A 30 -16.65 11.43 -11.18
N LEU A 31 -17.84 11.68 -10.62
CA LEU A 31 -19.11 11.34 -11.28
C LEU A 31 -19.27 12.02 -12.65
N HIS A 32 -18.56 13.14 -12.86
CA HIS A 32 -18.67 13.95 -14.08
C HIS A 32 -17.51 13.79 -15.07
N ARG A 33 -16.41 13.07 -14.75
CA ARG A 33 -15.28 12.80 -15.67
C ARG A 33 -14.89 11.32 -15.70
N LYS A 34 -15.01 10.69 -16.87
CA LYS A 34 -15.10 9.22 -17.00
C LYS A 34 -13.77 8.45 -17.16
N ILE A 35 -12.63 9.10 -17.42
CA ILE A 35 -11.35 8.39 -17.68
C ILE A 35 -10.18 8.95 -16.84
N ASP A 36 -10.11 10.27 -16.61
CA ASP A 36 -9.08 10.88 -15.74
C ASP A 36 -9.32 10.67 -14.24
N SER A 37 -10.51 10.19 -13.87
CA SER A 37 -10.92 10.06 -12.46
C SER A 37 -10.11 9.03 -11.70
N LEU A 38 -9.65 7.93 -12.31
CA LEU A 38 -8.85 6.91 -11.62
C LEU A 38 -7.46 7.41 -11.21
N HIS A 39 -6.83 8.23 -12.05
CA HIS A 39 -5.53 8.81 -11.73
C HIS A 39 -5.65 9.88 -10.64
N GLU A 40 -6.64 10.78 -10.74
CA GLU A 40 -6.96 11.75 -9.69
C GLU A 40 -7.24 11.06 -8.35
N LEU A 41 -7.96 9.94 -8.39
CA LEU A 41 -8.25 9.09 -7.24
C LEU A 41 -7.01 8.49 -6.58
N PHE A 42 -6.12 7.88 -7.38
CA PHE A 42 -4.88 7.33 -6.85
C PHE A 42 -3.99 8.45 -6.30
N ALA A 43 -3.94 9.61 -6.93
CA ALA A 43 -3.20 10.76 -6.40
C ALA A 43 -3.70 11.16 -5.01
N ILE A 44 -5.02 11.27 -4.81
CA ILE A 44 -5.60 11.62 -3.51
C ILE A 44 -5.29 10.56 -2.45
N GLN A 45 -5.48 9.28 -2.78
CA GLN A 45 -5.14 8.22 -1.82
C GLN A 45 -3.65 8.18 -1.51
N PHE A 46 -2.79 8.49 -2.50
CA PHE A 46 -1.35 8.54 -2.31
C PHE A 46 -0.94 9.73 -1.43
N ASP A 47 -1.54 10.90 -1.61
CA ASP A 47 -1.32 12.06 -0.74
C ASP A 47 -1.72 11.75 0.72
N ASN A 48 -2.82 11.04 0.92
CA ASN A 48 -3.21 10.55 2.26
C ASN A 48 -2.17 9.62 2.88
N ILE A 49 -1.38 8.89 2.08
CA ILE A 49 -0.25 8.10 2.56
C ILE A 49 0.94 9.00 2.90
N LEU A 50 1.21 10.01 2.08
CA LEU A 50 2.31 10.94 2.29
C LEU A 50 2.14 11.80 3.55
N GLN A 51 0.90 12.03 3.99
CA GLN A 51 0.52 12.76 5.21
C GLN A 51 0.55 11.91 6.48
N GLN A 52 0.78 10.59 6.40
CA GLN A 52 0.90 9.75 7.60
C GLN A 52 2.19 10.04 8.37
N ILE A 53 2.24 9.56 9.62
CA ILE A 53 3.46 9.56 10.42
C ILE A 53 4.61 8.85 9.68
N PRO A 54 5.88 9.26 9.91
CA PRO A 54 7.02 8.80 9.14
C PRO A 54 7.15 7.28 9.03
N GLU A 55 6.87 6.56 10.11
CA GLU A 55 7.00 5.10 10.20
C GLU A 55 5.99 4.41 9.27
N LYS A 56 4.72 4.85 9.29
CA LYS A 56 3.67 4.31 8.43
C LYS A 56 3.91 4.62 6.96
N LYS A 57 4.38 5.83 6.68
CA LYS A 57 4.76 6.26 5.33
C LYS A 57 5.92 5.43 4.80
N CYS A 58 6.93 5.18 5.63
CA CYS A 58 8.08 4.33 5.29
C CYS A 58 7.61 2.91 4.95
N LEU A 59 6.83 2.30 5.85
CA LEU A 59 6.29 0.96 5.64
C LEU A 59 5.47 0.84 4.35
N ALA A 60 4.57 1.80 4.09
CA ALA A 60 3.75 1.80 2.88
C ALA A 60 4.61 1.87 1.60
N LYS A 61 5.62 2.74 1.58
CA LYS A 61 6.55 2.86 0.44
C LYS A 61 7.36 1.59 0.19
N THR A 62 7.96 1.02 1.24
CA THR A 62 8.76 -0.20 1.11
C THR A 62 7.87 -1.35 0.65
N LEU A 63 6.65 -1.44 1.18
CA LEU A 63 5.68 -2.45 0.77
C LEU A 63 5.30 -2.32 -0.70
N PHE A 64 4.92 -1.13 -1.18
CA PHE A 64 4.59 -0.90 -2.59
C PHE A 64 5.74 -1.28 -3.51
N THR A 65 6.96 -0.87 -3.15
CA THR A 65 8.18 -1.19 -3.89
C THR A 65 8.37 -2.70 -4.00
N ARG A 66 8.19 -3.45 -2.91
CA ARG A 66 8.33 -4.90 -2.93
C ARG A 66 7.20 -5.59 -3.70
N ILE A 67 5.95 -5.14 -3.57
CA ILE A 67 4.83 -5.69 -4.35
C ILE A 67 5.11 -5.53 -5.85
N ILE A 68 5.63 -4.37 -6.28
CA ILE A 68 6.02 -4.14 -7.68
C ILE A 68 7.16 -5.10 -8.08
N LYS A 69 8.21 -5.23 -7.26
CA LYS A 69 9.33 -6.16 -7.53
C LYS A 69 8.90 -7.62 -7.63
N HIS A 70 7.90 -8.05 -6.85
CA HIS A 70 7.38 -9.42 -6.84
C HIS A 70 6.18 -9.60 -7.78
N ASN A 71 6.19 -8.92 -8.93
CA ASN A 71 5.15 -9.04 -9.98
C ASN A 71 3.72 -8.81 -9.48
N GLY A 72 3.54 -7.89 -8.52
CA GLY A 72 2.23 -7.48 -8.02
C GLY A 72 1.70 -8.29 -6.83
N SER A 73 2.49 -9.18 -6.22
CA SER A 73 2.04 -9.93 -5.04
C SER A 73 3.17 -10.37 -4.11
N LEU A 74 2.90 -10.40 -2.81
CA LEU A 74 3.77 -10.93 -1.76
C LEU A 74 2.99 -11.87 -0.84
N THR A 75 3.65 -12.84 -0.24
CA THR A 75 3.10 -13.62 0.89
C THR A 75 3.32 -12.90 2.22
N LEU A 76 2.57 -13.27 3.27
CA LEU A 76 2.81 -12.72 4.61
C LEU A 76 4.18 -13.11 5.19
N ASP A 77 4.67 -14.31 4.88
CA ASP A 77 5.98 -14.75 5.35
C ASP A 77 7.10 -13.92 4.70
N GLU A 78 7.03 -13.75 3.37
CA GLU A 78 7.93 -12.83 2.65
C GLU A 78 7.84 -11.41 3.20
N LEU A 79 6.64 -10.92 3.54
CA LEU A 79 6.47 -9.60 4.15
C LEU A 79 7.15 -9.51 5.52
N ARG A 80 6.97 -10.52 6.36
CA ARG A 80 7.50 -10.53 7.74
C ARG A 80 9.02 -10.58 7.75
N GLU A 81 9.62 -11.37 6.86
CA GLU A 81 11.07 -11.42 6.67
C GLU A 81 11.62 -10.12 6.05
N ALA A 82 10.85 -9.55 5.11
CA ALA A 82 11.23 -8.38 4.35
C ALA A 82 11.19 -7.06 5.11
N LEU A 83 10.17 -6.89 5.95
CA LEU A 83 9.76 -5.62 6.53
C LEU A 83 9.73 -5.69 8.05
N SER A 84 10.44 -6.66 8.65
CA SER A 84 10.48 -6.87 10.10
C SER A 84 10.75 -5.57 10.85
N ASP A 85 11.69 -4.78 10.33
CA ASP A 85 12.17 -3.55 10.97
C ASP A 85 11.12 -2.44 10.84
N GLU A 86 10.57 -2.20 9.65
CA GLU A 86 9.54 -1.19 9.45
C GLU A 86 8.24 -1.53 10.18
N ILE A 87 7.85 -2.81 10.18
CA ILE A 87 6.68 -3.30 10.93
C ILE A 87 6.89 -3.09 12.43
N THR A 88 8.07 -3.41 12.95
CA THR A 88 8.40 -3.25 14.37
C THR A 88 8.39 -1.77 14.76
N GLN A 89 8.94 -0.89 13.94
CA GLN A 89 8.87 0.56 14.19
C GLN A 89 7.42 1.07 14.24
N VAL A 90 6.57 0.61 13.32
CA VAL A 90 5.15 0.97 13.33
C VAL A 90 4.45 0.40 14.57
N ALA A 91 4.75 -0.84 14.97
CA ALA A 91 4.20 -1.45 16.18
C ALA A 91 4.58 -0.67 17.45
N ILE A 92 5.87 -0.33 17.59
CA ILE A 92 6.39 0.49 18.68
C ILE A 92 5.70 1.86 18.72
N SER A 93 5.56 2.52 17.56
CA SER A 93 4.87 3.82 17.46
C SER A 93 3.40 3.75 17.88
N GLN A 94 2.80 2.56 17.84
CA GLN A 94 1.42 2.28 18.27
C GLN A 94 1.36 1.74 19.71
N GLY A 95 2.49 1.69 20.43
CA GLY A 95 2.57 1.16 21.80
C GLY A 95 2.49 -0.36 21.88
N GLN A 96 2.65 -1.07 20.75
CA GLN A 96 2.67 -2.53 20.70
C GLN A 96 4.11 -3.03 20.82
N GLY A 97 4.51 -3.47 22.00
CA GLY A 97 5.86 -3.96 22.31
C GLY A 97 6.01 -5.49 22.30
N ARG A 98 5.19 -6.20 21.51
CA ARG A 98 5.16 -7.66 21.46
C ARG A 98 5.17 -8.16 20.01
N ASP A 99 5.43 -9.45 19.84
CA ASP A 99 5.29 -10.11 18.55
C ASP A 99 3.87 -9.96 18.00
N LEU A 100 3.78 -9.47 16.76
CA LEU A 100 2.50 -9.24 16.10
C LEU A 100 1.95 -10.54 15.53
N SER A 101 0.69 -10.82 15.86
CA SER A 101 -0.08 -11.86 15.17
C SER A 101 -0.27 -11.50 13.69
N ASP A 102 -0.52 -12.51 12.85
CA ASP A 102 -0.79 -12.28 11.43
C ASP A 102 -1.99 -11.34 11.20
N GLY A 103 -2.99 -11.39 12.09
CA GLY A 103 -4.15 -10.50 12.02
C GLY A 103 -3.76 -9.04 12.26
N GLU A 104 -2.96 -8.77 13.30
CA GLU A 104 -2.45 -7.43 13.60
C GLU A 104 -1.56 -6.91 12.47
N LEU A 105 -0.71 -7.78 11.91
CA LEU A 105 0.14 -7.46 10.76
C LEU A 105 -0.69 -7.04 9.53
N ILE A 106 -1.74 -7.79 9.21
CA ILE A 106 -2.65 -7.48 8.10
C ILE A 106 -3.32 -6.12 8.31
N GLU A 107 -3.78 -5.84 9.53
CA GLU A 107 -4.44 -4.57 9.84
C GLU A 107 -3.47 -3.39 9.79
N ILE A 108 -2.23 -3.55 10.26
CA ILE A 108 -1.18 -2.55 10.11
C ILE A 108 -0.92 -2.27 8.63
N VAL A 109 -0.75 -3.31 7.80
CA VAL A 109 -0.51 -3.17 6.36
C VAL A 109 -1.66 -2.44 5.68
N LYS A 110 -2.90 -2.84 5.92
CA LYS A 110 -4.09 -2.18 5.35
C LYS A 110 -4.19 -0.72 5.79
N SER A 111 -3.96 -0.45 7.07
CA SER A 111 -4.02 0.90 7.65
C SER A 111 -2.96 1.83 7.05
N CYS A 112 -1.73 1.35 6.88
CA CYS A 112 -0.63 2.12 6.30
C CYS A 112 -0.83 2.36 4.80
N CYS A 113 -1.44 1.41 4.08
CA CYS A 113 -1.60 1.49 2.63
C CYS A 113 -2.94 2.08 2.16
N LYS A 114 -3.83 2.49 3.08
CA LYS A 114 -5.07 3.24 2.81
C LYS A 114 -5.93 2.70 1.64
N GLY A 115 -5.96 1.37 1.45
CA GLY A 115 -6.77 0.71 0.42
C GLY A 115 -6.08 0.41 -0.91
N PHE A 116 -4.81 0.80 -1.08
CA PHE A 116 -4.03 0.40 -2.27
C PHE A 116 -3.74 -1.09 -2.33
N VAL A 117 -3.72 -1.76 -1.18
CA VAL A 117 -3.46 -3.20 -1.07
C VAL A 117 -4.65 -3.94 -0.49
N CYS A 118 -4.81 -5.18 -0.95
CA CYS A 118 -5.75 -6.14 -0.41
C CYS A 118 -5.01 -7.41 0.00
N VAL A 119 -5.57 -8.15 0.96
CA VAL A 119 -5.06 -9.45 1.38
C VAL A 119 -6.04 -10.51 0.89
N SER A 120 -5.57 -11.40 0.01
CA SER A 120 -6.37 -12.52 -0.48
C SER A 120 -6.28 -13.69 0.50
N GLU A 121 -7.41 -14.03 1.12
CA GLU A 121 -7.53 -15.15 2.06
C GLU A 121 -8.05 -16.44 1.39
N ARG A 122 -8.57 -16.36 0.16
CA ARG A 122 -9.47 -17.39 -0.40
C ARG A 122 -8.82 -18.50 -1.24
N GLU A 123 -7.56 -18.43 -1.65
CA GLU A 123 -7.06 -19.30 -2.74
C GLU A 123 -5.67 -19.95 -2.51
N SER A 124 -5.10 -19.93 -1.31
CA SER A 124 -3.76 -20.50 -1.08
C SER A 124 -3.56 -20.85 0.39
N PRO A 125 -2.78 -21.88 0.74
CA PRO A 125 -2.36 -22.12 2.12
C PRO A 125 -1.61 -20.93 2.73
N MET A 126 -1.12 -20.01 1.88
CA MET A 126 -0.43 -18.78 2.27
C MET A 126 -1.25 -17.53 1.91
N ARG A 127 -1.48 -16.67 2.90
CA ARG A 127 -2.11 -15.35 2.73
C ARG A 127 -1.21 -14.46 1.88
N ARG A 128 -1.77 -13.85 0.83
CA ARG A 128 -1.03 -12.98 -0.10
C ARG A 128 -1.55 -11.55 -0.08
N ILE A 129 -0.63 -10.59 -0.08
CA ILE A 129 -0.87 -9.16 -0.20
C ILE A 129 -0.63 -8.76 -1.66
N ARG A 130 -1.58 -8.02 -2.26
CA ARG A 130 -1.51 -7.56 -3.65
C ARG A 130 -2.09 -6.17 -3.77
N PHE A 131 -1.86 -5.49 -4.90
CA PHE A 131 -2.61 -4.28 -5.19
C PHE A 131 -4.09 -4.58 -5.39
N THR A 132 -4.95 -3.68 -4.90
CA THR A 132 -6.40 -3.76 -5.06
C THR A 132 -6.82 -3.68 -6.54
N HIS A 133 -6.00 -3.02 -7.37
CA HIS A 133 -6.20 -2.85 -8.80
C HIS A 133 -4.87 -2.94 -9.55
N SER A 134 -4.83 -3.53 -10.75
CA SER A 134 -3.60 -3.68 -11.54
C SER A 134 -2.97 -2.34 -11.93
N SER A 135 -3.80 -1.37 -12.33
CA SER A 135 -3.35 -0.01 -12.71
C SER A 135 -2.73 0.81 -11.57
N ILE A 136 -2.86 0.37 -10.32
CA ILE A 136 -2.13 1.00 -9.20
C ILE A 136 -0.62 0.83 -9.40
N ALA A 137 -0.18 -0.35 -9.86
CA ALA A 137 1.24 -0.60 -10.09
C ALA A 137 1.80 0.37 -11.15
N GLU A 138 1.04 0.61 -12.22
CA GLU A 138 1.38 1.57 -13.27
C GLU A 138 1.46 2.99 -12.71
N PHE A 139 0.45 3.41 -11.93
CA PHE A 139 0.43 4.72 -11.27
C PHE A 139 1.65 4.91 -10.35
N LEU A 140 1.93 3.95 -9.46
CA LEU A 140 3.04 4.04 -8.51
C LEU A 140 4.41 4.05 -9.22
N THR A 141 4.53 3.29 -10.31
CA THR A 141 5.72 3.29 -11.17
C THR A 141 5.92 4.67 -11.82
N ALA A 142 4.86 5.25 -12.38
CA ALA A 142 4.88 6.59 -12.98
C ALA A 142 5.14 7.71 -11.96
N ALA A 143 4.64 7.55 -10.72
CA ALA A 143 4.86 8.48 -9.61
C ALA A 143 6.25 8.36 -8.96
N GLY A 144 7.16 7.57 -9.54
CA GLY A 144 8.54 7.45 -9.07
C GLY A 144 8.70 6.61 -7.79
N GLN A 145 7.74 5.74 -7.46
CA GLN A 145 7.90 4.74 -6.38
C GLN A 145 8.65 3.47 -6.85
N VAL A 146 9.47 3.59 -7.90
CA VAL A 146 10.43 2.57 -8.36
C VAL A 146 11.68 2.67 -7.45
N PRO A 147 12.33 1.55 -7.08
CA PRO A 147 13.27 1.53 -5.98
C PRO A 147 14.45 2.46 -6.27
N VAL A 148 14.79 3.29 -5.28
CA VAL A 148 16.15 3.79 -5.15
C VAL A 148 17.03 2.54 -5.16
N SER A 149 17.79 2.34 -6.22
CA SER A 149 18.91 1.41 -6.23
C SER A 149 19.71 1.73 -4.97
N PHE A 150 19.86 0.79 -4.05
CA PHE A 150 20.82 0.92 -2.97
C PHE A 150 22.20 1.01 -3.62
N SER A 151 22.66 2.23 -3.89
CA SER A 151 24.08 2.50 -4.07
C SER A 151 24.72 2.43 -2.68
N SER A 152 24.88 1.20 -2.20
CA SER A 152 25.79 0.92 -1.10
C SER A 152 27.21 1.09 -1.63
N ALA A 153 27.82 2.23 -1.33
CA ALA A 153 29.16 2.33 -0.74
C ALA A 153 29.61 3.80 -0.74
N ALA A 154 29.53 4.44 0.42
CA ALA A 154 30.60 5.33 0.85
C ALA A 154 31.43 4.54 1.88
N PRO A 155 32.76 4.76 2.00
CA PRO A 155 33.17 5.96 2.71
C PRO A 155 34.45 6.65 2.18
N VAL A 156 34.43 7.98 2.39
CA VAL A 156 35.50 8.89 2.84
C VAL A 156 36.95 8.38 2.85
N LYS A 157 37.78 9.10 2.07
CA LYS A 157 39.21 9.50 2.20
C LYS A 157 40.23 8.55 2.85
N LEU A 158 41.35 8.34 2.14
CA LEU A 158 42.68 8.50 2.74
C LEU A 158 43.51 9.52 1.95
N ALA A 159 44.06 10.48 2.68
CA ALA A 159 45.12 11.35 2.22
C ALA A 159 46.46 10.61 2.30
N THR A 160 47.26 10.72 1.23
CA THR A 160 48.67 11.14 1.25
C THR A 160 49.05 11.60 -0.14
#